data_AF-A0A8T4J3L7-F1
#
_entry.id   AF-A0A8T4J3L7-F1
#
_cell.length_a   1.000
_cell.length_b   1.000
_cell.length_c   1.000
_cell.angle_alpha   90.00
_cell.angle_beta   90.00
_cell.angle_gamma   90.00
#
_symmetry.space_group_name_H-M   'P 1'
#
loop_
_entity.id
_entity.type
_entity.pdbx_description
1 polymer ?
#
loop_
_entity_poly.entity_id
_entity_poly.type
_entity_poly.pdbx_seq_one_letter_code
_entity_poly.pdbx_strand_id
1 'polypeptide(L)'
;WGELFALTSRLLRLRREHPVLRRKAFFSGRPHGPEGLRDLAWFTGSGEEMTEPDWFRPSRTLGMFLSGRDIPQRDAKGAPVRDDSFLCVLHAEPEAGA
;
A
#
# COMPACT_ATOMS: atom_id res chain seq x y z
N TRP A 1 24.99 11.79 -6.82
CA TRP A 1 24.74 11.09 -5.54
C TRP A 1 23.88 11.88 -4.55
N GLY A 2 24.01 13.22 -4.44
CA GLY A 2 23.20 14.01 -3.48
C GLY A 2 21.68 13.89 -3.65
N GLU A 3 21.17 13.88 -4.89
CA GLU A 3 19.74 13.72 -5.17
C GLU A 3 19.20 12.34 -4.77
N LEU A 4 19.92 11.28 -5.14
CA LEU A 4 19.57 9.92 -4.72
C LEU A 4 19.56 9.78 -3.20
N PHE A 5 20.54 10.37 -2.51
CA PHE A 5 20.59 10.40 -1.06
C PHE A 5 19.39 11.13 -0.45
N ALA A 6 19.04 12.31 -0.98
CA ALA A 6 17.89 13.09 -0.51
C ALA A 6 16.57 12.36 -0.73
N LEU A 7 16.37 11.76 -1.91
CA LEU A 7 15.20 10.94 -2.23
C LEU A 7 15.09 9.76 -1.27
N THR A 8 16.18 8.99 -1.11
CA THR A 8 16.21 7.81 -0.25
C THR A 8 15.93 8.17 1.20
N SER A 9 16.53 9.26 1.70
CA SER A 9 16.28 9.78 3.05
C SER A 9 14.81 10.14 3.27
N ARG A 10 14.17 10.77 2.26
CA ARG A 10 12.74 11.11 2.31
C ARG A 10 11.87 9.85 2.34
N LEU A 11 12.19 8.84 1.53
CA LEU A 11 11.44 7.57 1.49
C LEU A 11 11.58 6.78 2.80
N LEU A 12 12.77 6.74 3.39
CA LEU A 12 12.98 6.09 4.68
C LEU A 12 12.21 6.81 5.81
N ARG A 13 12.17 8.14 5.78
CA ARG A 13 11.37 8.93 6.72
C ARG A 13 9.88 8.61 6.59
N LEU A 14 9.34 8.62 5.36
CA LEU A 14 7.96 8.23 5.07
C LEU A 14 7.64 6.83 5.65
N ARG A 15 8.48 5.83 5.34
CA ARG A 15 8.32 4.46 5.85
C ARG A 15 8.34 4.39 7.39
N ARG A 16 9.14 5.22 8.06
CA ARG A 16 9.25 5.26 9.51
C ARG A 16 8.00 5.87 10.15
N GLU A 17 7.53 6.99 9.59
CA GLU A 17 6.39 7.76 10.08
C GLU A 17 5.06 7.02 9.91
N HIS A 18 4.95 6.14 8.90
CA HIS A 18 3.70 5.43 8.60
C HIS A 18 3.75 3.91 8.90
N PRO A 19 3.25 3.46 10.07
CA PRO A 19 3.09 2.05 10.41
C PRO A 19 2.47 1.16 9.33
N VAL A 20 1.53 1.68 8.51
CA VAL A 20 0.87 0.91 7.46
C VAL A 20 1.85 0.39 6.40
N LEU A 21 2.95 1.12 6.16
CA LEU A 21 4.01 0.74 5.22
C LEU A 21 5.01 -0.27 5.82
N ARG A 22 4.92 -0.55 7.13
CA ARG A 22 5.87 -1.40 7.88
C ARG A 22 5.17 -2.39 8.82
N ARG A 23 3.99 -2.85 8.43
CA ARG A 23 3.22 -3.88 9.17
C ARG A 23 4.07 -5.13 9.41
N LYS A 24 3.92 -5.72 10.59
CA LYS A 24 4.62 -6.96 11.01
C LYS A 24 3.88 -8.25 10.64
N ALA A 25 2.63 -8.13 10.19
CA ALA A 25 1.78 -9.23 9.77
C ALA A 25 1.28 -8.98 8.35
N PHE A 26 0.98 -10.06 7.63
CA PHE A 26 0.38 -9.99 6.30
C PHE A 26 -0.98 -9.30 6.34
N PHE A 27 -1.37 -8.73 5.20
CA PHE A 27 -2.72 -8.24 4.99
C PHE A 27 -3.66 -9.42 4.76
N SER A 28 -4.89 -9.29 5.23
CA SER A 28 -5.91 -10.32 5.05
C SER A 28 -6.64 -10.22 3.72
N GLY A 29 -6.74 -9.00 3.15
CA GLY A 29 -7.60 -8.69 2.01
C GLY A 29 -9.10 -8.81 2.34
N ARG A 30 -9.46 -8.98 3.62
CA ARG A 30 -10.83 -9.18 4.07
C ARG A 30 -11.38 -7.90 4.69
N PRO A 31 -12.69 -7.64 4.56
CA PRO A 31 -13.38 -6.62 5.33
C PRO A 31 -13.11 -6.79 6.83
N HIS A 32 -12.76 -5.71 7.52
CA HIS A 32 -12.64 -5.71 8.98
C HIS A 32 -13.56 -4.64 9.60
N GLY A 33 -14.17 -4.98 10.73
CA GLY A 33 -15.07 -4.08 11.47
C GLY A 33 -16.43 -3.83 10.80
N PRO A 34 -17.30 -3.03 11.44
CA PRO A 34 -18.65 -2.74 10.97
C PRO A 34 -18.70 -1.89 9.68
N GLU A 35 -17.62 -1.16 9.35
CA GLU A 35 -17.49 -0.40 8.10
C GLU A 35 -17.11 -1.29 6.90
N GLY A 36 -16.67 -2.53 7.15
CA GLY A 36 -16.36 -3.51 6.10
C GLY A 36 -15.18 -3.12 5.19
N LEU A 37 -14.35 -2.16 5.59
CA LEU A 37 -13.19 -1.76 4.80
C LEU A 37 -12.13 -2.87 4.81
N ARG A 38 -11.58 -3.18 3.63
CA ARG A 38 -10.49 -4.15 3.50
C ARG A 38 -9.19 -3.52 3.95
N ASP A 39 -8.34 -4.29 4.62
CA ASP A 39 -7.01 -3.82 5.02
C ASP A 39 -6.04 -3.64 3.82
N LEU A 40 -6.36 -4.30 2.70
CA LEU A 40 -5.65 -4.25 1.42
C LEU A 40 -6.66 -4.45 0.27
N ALA A 41 -6.50 -3.67 -0.80
CA ALA A 41 -7.15 -3.93 -2.08
C ALA A 41 -6.16 -3.72 -3.24
N TRP A 42 -6.25 -4.57 -4.25
CA TRP A 42 -5.39 -4.51 -5.44
C TRP A 42 -6.20 -3.99 -6.62
N PHE A 43 -5.57 -3.19 -7.48
CA PHE A 43 -6.21 -2.56 -8.62
C PHE A 43 -5.45 -2.80 -9.91
N THR A 44 -6.21 -3.00 -10.99
CA THR A 44 -5.69 -3.08 -12.36
C THR A 44 -5.17 -1.71 -12.82
N GLY A 45 -4.50 -1.67 -13.98
CA GLY A 45 -4.09 -0.41 -14.60
C GLY A 45 -5.24 0.52 -14.99
N SER A 46 -6.47 0.01 -15.13
CA SER A 46 -7.69 0.80 -15.34
C SER A 46 -8.29 1.35 -14.05
N GLY A 47 -7.75 0.97 -12.88
CA GLY A 47 -8.27 1.39 -11.57
C GLY A 47 -9.44 0.53 -11.07
N GLU A 48 -9.71 -0.61 -11.68
CA GLU A 48 -10.72 -1.56 -11.21
C GLU A 48 -10.11 -2.49 -10.14
N GLU A 49 -10.89 -2.86 -9.12
CA GLU A 49 -10.43 -3.82 -8.11
C GLU A 49 -10.17 -5.18 -8.78
N MET A 50 -8.98 -5.74 -8.57
CA MET A 50 -8.54 -6.96 -9.24
C MET A 50 -9.38 -8.17 -8.81
N THR A 51 -9.80 -8.94 -9.81
CA THR A 51 -10.37 -10.28 -9.60
C THR A 51 -9.28 -11.35 -9.66
N GLU A 52 -9.60 -12.59 -9.29
CA GLU A 52 -8.66 -13.71 -9.35
C GLU A 52 -8.04 -13.91 -10.75
N PRO A 53 -8.79 -13.90 -11.87
CA PRO A 53 -8.22 -13.97 -13.21
C PRO A 53 -7.23 -12.84 -13.56
N ASP A 54 -7.42 -11.64 -13.01
CA ASP A 54 -6.58 -10.48 -13.37
C ASP A 54 -5.14 -10.64 -12.89
N TRP A 55 -4.90 -11.42 -11.83
CA TRP A 55 -3.56 -11.77 -11.35
C TRP A 55 -2.71 -12.50 -12.39
N PHE A 56 -3.35 -13.19 -13.32
CA PHE A 56 -2.68 -13.99 -14.35
C PHE A 56 -2.62 -13.28 -15.71
N ARG A 57 -3.16 -12.05 -15.80
CA ARG A 57 -3.12 -11.25 -17.02
C ARG A 57 -1.84 -10.40 -17.03
N PRO A 58 -1.16 -10.26 -18.19
CA PRO A 58 -0.06 -9.32 -18.32
C PRO A 58 -0.51 -7.89 -18.00
N SER A 59 0.20 -7.21 -17.11
CA SER A 59 -0.01 -5.80 -16.80
C SER A 59 1.33 -5.11 -16.55
N ARG A 60 1.41 -3.83 -16.91
CA ARG A 60 2.55 -2.94 -16.59
C ARG A 60 2.22 -1.96 -15.47
N THR A 61 1.00 -2.03 -14.94
CA THR A 61 0.53 -1.17 -13.85
C THR A 61 -0.12 -2.02 -12.77
N LEU A 62 0.28 -1.78 -11.53
CA LEU A 62 -0.31 -2.40 -10.35
C LEU A 62 -0.67 -1.30 -9.34
N GLY A 63 -1.94 -1.23 -8.97
CA GLY A 63 -2.42 -0.37 -7.89
C GLY A 63 -2.58 -1.16 -6.59
N MET A 64 -2.27 -0.53 -5.46
CA MET A 64 -2.38 -1.14 -4.14
C MET A 64 -2.91 -0.11 -3.13
N PHE A 65 -4.09 -0.35 -2.59
CA PHE A 65 -4.64 0.42 -1.47
C PHE A 65 -4.29 -0.23 -0.13
N LEU A 66 -3.83 0.57 0.82
CA LEU A 66 -3.49 0.16 2.18
C LEU A 66 -4.33 0.95 3.19
N SER A 67 -5.15 0.27 3.98
CA SER A 67 -5.93 0.91 5.05
C SER A 67 -5.05 1.21 6.27
N GLY A 68 -4.96 2.49 6.65
CA GLY A 68 -4.33 2.92 7.90
C GLY A 68 -5.21 2.70 9.14
N ARG A 69 -6.48 2.31 8.96
CA ARG A 69 -7.44 2.12 10.07
C ARG A 69 -7.37 0.72 10.69
N ASP A 70 -6.97 -0.28 9.91
CA ASP A 70 -7.03 -1.71 10.26
C ASP A 70 -5.63 -2.32 10.38
N ILE A 71 -4.78 -1.67 11.18
CA ILE A 71 -3.43 -2.15 11.46
C ILE A 71 -3.49 -3.14 12.63
N PRO A 72 -3.13 -4.44 12.44
CA PRO A 72 -3.23 -5.45 13.50
C PRO A 72 -2.31 -5.19 14.70
N GLN A 73 -1.31 -4.34 14.52
CA GLN A 73 -0.34 -4.01 15.56
C GLN A 73 -1.00 -3.18 16.67
N ARG A 74 -0.61 -3.48 17.90
CA ARG A 74 -0.88 -2.66 19.09
C ARG A 74 0.37 -1.92 19.53
N ASP A 75 0.21 -0.76 20.14
CA ASP A 75 1.30 -0.01 20.74
C ASP A 75 1.77 -0.64 22.07
N ALA A 76 2.76 -0.02 22.72
CA ALA A 76 3.31 -0.51 24.00
C ALA A 76 2.28 -0.54 25.14
N LYS A 77 1.17 0.20 25.02
CA LYS A 77 0.07 0.24 25.99
C LYS A 77 -1.10 -0.67 25.58
N GLY A 78 -0.97 -1.41 24.48
CA GLY A 78 -2.03 -2.26 23.94
C GLY A 78 -3.09 -1.52 23.12
N ALA A 79 -2.93 -0.21 22.87
CA ALA A 79 -3.88 0.55 22.07
C ALA A 79 -3.77 0.21 20.57
N PRO A 80 -4.87 0.28 19.80
CA PRO A 80 -4.83 0.10 18.36
C PRO A 80 -3.92 1.14 17.70
N VAL A 81 -3.04 0.69 16.80
CA VAL A 81 -2.27 1.62 15.95
C VAL A 81 -3.15 2.07 14.79
N ARG A 82 -3.18 3.38 14.53
CA ARG A 82 -3.85 3.97 13.36
C ARG A 82 -2.84 4.81 12.58
N ASP A 83 -3.14 5.00 11.30
CA ASP A 83 -2.31 5.71 10.34
C ASP A 83 -3.20 6.32 9.24
N ASP A 84 -2.59 7.09 8.35
CA ASP A 84 -3.20 7.49 7.09
C ASP A 84 -3.32 6.28 6.14
N SER A 85 -4.27 6.34 5.22
CA SER A 85 -4.42 5.34 4.15
C SER A 85 -3.66 5.75 2.90
N PHE A 86 -3.11 4.79 2.17
CA PHE A 86 -2.26 5.03 1.00
C PHE A 86 -2.81 4.32 -0.24
N LEU A 87 -2.66 4.97 -1.40
CA LEU A 87 -2.72 4.34 -2.71
C LEU A 87 -1.32 4.35 -3.31
N CYS A 88 -0.75 3.17 -3.52
CA CYS A 88 0.52 2.99 -4.21
C CYS A 88 0.25 2.54 -5.65
N VAL A 89 0.91 3.19 -6.61
CA VAL A 89 0.87 2.83 -8.02
C VAL A 89 2.28 2.50 -8.47
N LEU A 90 2.47 1.28 -8.96
CA LEU A 90 3.69 0.82 -9.60
C LEU A 90 3.43 0.73 -11.09
N HIS A 91 4.11 1.56 -11.87
CA HIS A 91 3.96 1.64 -13.31
C HIS A 91 5.31 1.47 -13.99
N ALA A 92 5.36 0.58 -14.99
CA ALA A 92 6.59 0.19 -15.69
C ALA A 92 6.50 0.42 -17.20
N GLU A 93 5.48 1.13 -17.70
CA GLU A 93 5.51 1.62 -19.08
C GLU A 93 6.59 2.70 -19.18
N PRO A 94 7.42 2.68 -20.23
CA PRO A 94 8.25 3.83 -20.55
C PRO A 94 7.37 5.05 -20.83
N GLU A 95 7.85 6.23 -20.44
CA GLU A 95 7.19 7.47 -20.80
C GLU A 95 7.09 7.58 -22.33
N ALA A 96 5.92 7.94 -22.86
CA ALA A 96 5.72 8.04 -24.30
C ALA A 96 6.65 9.12 -24.87
N GLY A 97 7.72 8.69 -25.56
CA GLY A 97 8.72 9.59 -26.15
C GLY A 97 10.19 9.29 -25.80
N ALA A 98 10.47 8.24 -25.03
CA ALA A 98 11.84 7.70 -24.84
C ALA A 98 12.23 6.69 -25.93
#